data_AF-A0A371EY98-F1
#
_entry.id   AF-A0A371EY98-F1
#
_cell.length_a   1.000
_cell.length_b   1.000
_cell.length_c   1.000
_cell.angle_alpha   90.00
_cell.angle_beta   90.00
_cell.angle_gamma   90.00
#
_symmetry.space_group_name_H-M   'P 1'
#
loop_
_entity.id
_entity.type
_entity.pdbx_description
1 polymer ?
#
loop_
_entity_poly.entity_id
_entity_poly.type
_entity_poly.pdbx_seq_one_letter_code
_entity_poly.pdbx_strand_id
1 'polypeptide(L)'
;MEVKKGRNDVEGLPQSYLEERMKCYREEGDWQAVVDILGLLIYGIILFPHLEDYVDLAAIDVFLAVRYKNENPVPAILADTYYTLHYCLDNLRCYIHILYLWMIAHCCPGKCKIGCPIEDYKWGCIKTMIGQEWIHHLMEVSEGTIRWYPKWNERETFIASCRKSPNVPLMGTQGCSNYNPILTLRQNGYLIMTPPTKRLTTPLLYEGDQSVDQEAMEPRQIERNGLPFERIQQDGKTGSMPETPDPPIVRELEKMLKNVETKRKVLKRKLINAIALQGETQEVIKE
;
A
#
# COMPACT_ATOMS: atom_id res chain seq x y z
N MET A 1 -12.69 -1.33 33.23
CA MET A 1 -11.76 -2.23 32.51
C MET A 1 -10.45 -1.47 32.44
N GLU A 2 -9.43 -1.87 33.20
CA GLU A 2 -8.17 -1.13 33.27
C GLU A 2 -7.37 -1.35 31.98
N VAL A 3 -7.27 -0.29 31.17
CA VAL A 3 -6.35 -0.22 30.03
C VAL A 3 -4.93 -0.26 30.58
N LYS A 4 -4.21 -1.36 30.37
CA LYS A 4 -2.83 -1.51 30.86
C LYS A 4 -1.87 -0.89 29.84
N LYS A 5 -1.40 0.34 30.11
CA LYS A 5 -0.39 1.04 29.29
C LYS A 5 0.80 0.14 28.95
N GLY A 6 1.05 -0.05 27.66
CA GLY A 6 2.28 -0.65 27.16
C GLY A 6 3.49 0.27 27.39
N ARG A 7 4.71 -0.29 27.22
CA ARG A 7 5.99 0.38 27.49
C ARG A 7 6.22 1.71 26.74
N ASN A 8 5.36 2.06 25.77
CA ASN A 8 5.47 3.23 24.89
C ASN A 8 4.19 4.10 24.80
N ASP A 9 3.35 4.12 25.85
CA ASP A 9 2.09 4.92 25.91
C ASP A 9 0.96 4.51 24.94
N VAL A 10 1.14 3.42 24.19
CA VAL A 10 0.11 2.84 23.32
C VAL A 10 -0.93 2.09 24.16
N GLU A 11 -2.21 2.44 23.98
CA GLU A 11 -3.36 1.82 24.64
C GLU A 11 -3.86 0.58 23.87
N GLY A 12 -4.23 -0.48 24.59
CA GLY A 12 -4.79 -1.70 24.02
C GLY A 12 -4.82 -2.87 25.00
N LEU A 13 -4.75 -4.10 24.48
CA LEU A 13 -4.81 -5.34 25.27
C LEU A 13 -3.66 -6.31 24.94
N PRO A 14 -2.98 -6.89 25.95
CA PRO A 14 -2.02 -7.96 25.72
C PRO A 14 -2.68 -9.19 25.10
N GLN A 15 -2.02 -9.80 24.10
CA GLN A 15 -2.48 -11.05 23.52
C GLN A 15 -2.61 -12.16 24.57
N SER A 16 -1.64 -12.26 25.49
CA SER A 16 -1.66 -13.25 26.58
C SER A 16 -2.90 -13.15 27.47
N TYR A 17 -3.37 -11.92 27.74
CA TYR A 17 -4.59 -11.68 28.49
C TYR A 17 -5.83 -12.17 27.73
N LEU A 18 -5.89 -11.91 26.42
CA LEU A 18 -7.00 -12.39 25.57
C LEU A 18 -7.02 -13.93 25.49
N GLU A 19 -5.85 -14.56 25.34
CA GLU A 19 -5.72 -16.02 25.31
C GLU A 19 -6.14 -16.68 26.63
N GLU A 20 -5.76 -16.09 27.77
CA GLU A 20 -6.20 -16.54 29.08
C GLU A 20 -7.72 -16.45 29.21
N ARG A 21 -8.31 -15.31 28.81
CA ARG A 21 -9.75 -15.12 28.93
C ARG A 21 -10.56 -16.02 28.00
N MET A 22 -10.03 -16.32 26.82
CA MET A 22 -10.60 -17.29 25.88
C MET A 22 -10.62 -18.71 26.47
N LYS A 23 -9.61 -19.11 27.26
CA LYS A 23 -9.61 -20.41 27.95
C LYS A 23 -10.73 -20.47 28.98
N CYS A 24 -10.90 -19.43 29.79
CA CYS A 24 -12.01 -19.37 30.76
C CYS A 24 -13.38 -19.51 30.08
N TYR A 25 -13.65 -18.75 29.02
CA TYR A 25 -14.94 -18.84 28.31
C TYR A 25 -15.17 -20.20 27.64
N ARG A 26 -14.09 -20.85 27.19
CA ARG A 26 -14.17 -22.23 26.69
C ARG A 26 -14.61 -23.21 27.78
N GLU A 27 -14.07 -23.08 29.01
CA GLU A 27 -14.45 -23.91 30.15
C GLU A 27 -15.89 -23.64 30.62
N GLU A 28 -16.33 -22.40 30.54
CA GLU A 28 -17.70 -21.96 30.85
C GLU A 28 -18.73 -22.35 29.75
N GLY A 29 -18.26 -22.76 28.56
CA GLY A 29 -19.11 -23.12 27.43
C GLY A 29 -19.65 -21.93 26.63
N ASP A 30 -19.14 -20.72 26.87
CA ASP A 30 -19.50 -19.51 26.11
C ASP A 30 -18.70 -19.44 24.80
N TRP A 31 -19.20 -20.19 23.81
CA TRP A 31 -18.59 -20.24 22.48
C TRP A 31 -18.66 -18.91 21.73
N GLN A 32 -19.61 -18.04 22.04
CA GLN A 32 -19.73 -16.74 21.38
C GLN A 32 -18.58 -15.82 21.81
N ALA A 33 -18.29 -15.75 23.11
CA ALA A 33 -17.15 -15.00 23.63
C ALA A 33 -15.81 -15.54 23.10
N VAL A 34 -15.68 -16.86 22.96
CA VAL A 34 -14.49 -17.48 22.34
C VAL A 34 -14.29 -17.03 20.90
N VAL A 35 -15.35 -17.04 20.09
CA VAL A 35 -15.30 -16.58 18.69
C VAL A 35 -14.98 -15.09 18.61
N ASP A 36 -15.55 -14.27 19.50
CA ASP A 36 -15.30 -12.83 19.53
C ASP A 36 -13.84 -12.52 19.89
N ILE A 37 -13.24 -13.23 20.86
CA ILE A 37 -11.82 -13.08 21.19
C ILE A 37 -10.93 -13.55 20.03
N LEU A 38 -11.25 -14.69 19.40
CA LEU A 38 -10.49 -15.18 18.25
C LEU A 38 -10.54 -14.16 17.09
N GLY A 39 -11.72 -13.60 16.83
CA GLY A 39 -11.90 -12.54 15.85
C GLY A 39 -11.03 -11.33 16.17
N LEU A 40 -11.02 -10.87 17.43
CA LEU A 40 -10.20 -9.75 17.84
C LEU A 40 -8.70 -10.00 17.65
N LEU A 41 -8.21 -11.21 17.99
CA LEU A 41 -6.80 -11.60 17.77
C LEU A 41 -6.45 -11.60 16.28
N ILE A 42 -7.34 -12.11 15.42
CA ILE A 42 -7.14 -12.08 13.96
C ILE A 42 -7.06 -10.64 13.46
N TYR A 43 -7.92 -9.73 13.95
CA TYR A 43 -7.87 -8.32 13.58
C TYR A 43 -6.57 -7.66 14.06
N GLY A 44 -6.12 -7.95 15.27
CA GLY A 44 -4.83 -7.48 15.79
C GLY A 44 -3.65 -7.91 14.92
N ILE A 45 -3.68 -9.11 14.33
CA ILE A 45 -2.64 -9.58 13.40
C ILE A 45 -2.76 -8.93 12.02
N ILE A 46 -3.99 -8.86 11.48
CA ILE A 46 -4.25 -8.37 10.12
C ILE A 46 -4.01 -6.87 10.00
N LEU A 47 -4.35 -6.09 11.03
CA LEU A 47 -4.23 -4.64 11.04
C LEU A 47 -2.83 -4.16 11.46
N PHE A 48 -1.81 -5.02 11.33
CA PHE A 48 -0.41 -4.72 11.58
C PHE A 48 -0.18 -4.00 12.92
N PRO A 49 -0.10 -4.75 14.03
CA PRO A 49 -0.10 -4.15 15.35
C PRO A 49 1.14 -3.27 15.53
N HIS A 50 0.94 -2.13 16.18
CA HIS A 50 2.00 -1.19 16.52
C HIS A 50 3.04 -1.86 17.45
N LEU A 51 2.60 -2.83 18.26
CA LEU A 51 3.44 -3.59 19.19
C LEU A 51 3.21 -5.10 19.03
N GLU A 52 4.31 -5.85 19.06
CA GLU A 52 4.26 -7.31 19.09
C GLU A 52 3.51 -7.81 20.36
N ASP A 53 2.78 -8.92 20.22
CA ASP A 53 1.98 -9.54 21.29
C ASP A 53 0.89 -8.63 21.90
N TYR A 54 0.43 -7.64 21.16
CA TYR A 54 -0.57 -6.67 21.61
C TYR A 54 -1.65 -6.43 20.56
N VAL A 55 -2.87 -6.15 21.01
CA VAL A 55 -3.97 -5.69 20.17
C VAL A 55 -4.26 -4.24 20.51
N ASP A 56 -3.94 -3.34 19.59
CA ASP A 56 -4.08 -1.90 19.79
C ASP A 56 -5.55 -1.48 19.86
N LEU A 57 -5.82 -0.37 20.55
CA LEU A 57 -7.18 0.18 20.70
C LEU A 57 -7.85 0.43 19.35
N ALA A 58 -7.10 0.88 18.34
CA ALA A 58 -7.65 1.08 17.00
C ALA A 58 -8.09 -0.23 16.33
N ALA A 59 -7.38 -1.34 16.54
CA ALA A 59 -7.80 -2.66 16.04
C ALA A 59 -9.07 -3.16 16.76
N ILE A 60 -9.17 -2.88 18.08
CA ILE A 60 -10.38 -3.13 18.86
C ILE A 60 -11.56 -2.32 18.29
N ASP A 61 -11.38 -1.03 18.03
CA ASP A 61 -12.43 -0.15 17.49
C ASP A 61 -12.92 -0.63 16.12
N VAL A 62 -12.01 -1.02 15.21
CA VAL A 62 -12.38 -1.59 13.92
C VAL A 62 -13.15 -2.90 14.09
N PHE A 63 -12.69 -3.80 14.97
CA PHE A 63 -13.39 -5.05 15.25
C PHE A 63 -14.81 -4.79 15.78
N LEU A 64 -14.98 -3.87 16.73
CA LEU A 64 -16.29 -3.52 17.29
C LEU A 64 -17.22 -2.90 16.23
N ALA A 65 -16.69 -2.04 15.36
CA ALA A 65 -17.44 -1.46 14.25
C ALA A 65 -17.96 -2.54 13.28
N VAL A 66 -17.12 -3.52 12.93
CA VAL A 66 -17.55 -4.65 12.09
C VAL A 66 -18.58 -5.50 12.83
N ARG A 67 -18.30 -5.86 14.09
CA ARG A 67 -19.12 -6.81 14.86
C ARG A 67 -20.51 -6.28 15.19
N TYR A 68 -20.60 -5.03 15.59
CA TYR A 68 -21.83 -4.44 16.16
C TYR A 68 -22.51 -3.45 15.23
N LYS A 69 -21.78 -2.82 14.30
CA LYS A 69 -22.33 -1.84 13.36
C LYS A 69 -22.37 -2.34 11.91
N ASN A 70 -21.86 -3.56 11.65
CA ASN A 70 -21.75 -4.16 10.31
C ASN A 70 -21.00 -3.24 9.32
N GLU A 71 -20.00 -2.52 9.82
CA GLU A 71 -19.14 -1.67 9.02
C GLU A 71 -18.14 -2.50 8.21
N ASN A 72 -17.63 -1.93 7.12
CA ASN A 72 -16.68 -2.61 6.24
C ASN A 72 -15.25 -2.45 6.80
N PRO A 73 -14.50 -3.54 7.08
CA PRO A 73 -13.11 -3.45 7.56
C PRO A 73 -12.10 -3.07 6.47
N VAL A 74 -12.46 -3.20 5.19
CA VAL A 74 -11.55 -2.98 4.04
C VAL A 74 -10.86 -1.62 4.08
N PRO A 75 -11.51 -0.49 4.40
CA PRO A 75 -10.83 0.80 4.50
C PRO A 75 -9.69 0.84 5.51
N ALA A 76 -9.86 0.18 6.67
CA ALA A 76 -8.82 0.10 7.70
C ALA A 76 -7.65 -0.78 7.26
N ILE A 77 -7.95 -1.95 6.68
CA ILE A 77 -6.93 -2.85 6.13
C ILE A 77 -6.13 -2.13 5.02
N LEU A 78 -6.82 -1.39 4.13
CA LEU A 78 -6.15 -0.63 3.07
C LEU A 78 -5.31 0.52 3.62
N ALA A 79 -5.79 1.24 4.63
CA ALA A 79 -5.05 2.32 5.27
C ALA A 79 -3.71 1.81 5.85
N ASP A 80 -3.77 0.74 6.64
CA ASP A 80 -2.58 0.17 7.27
C ASP A 80 -1.67 -0.48 6.24
N THR A 81 -2.23 -1.16 5.23
CA THR A 81 -1.44 -1.66 4.11
C THR A 81 -0.70 -0.52 3.41
N TYR A 82 -1.37 0.61 3.11
CA TYR A 82 -0.69 1.75 2.49
C TYR A 82 0.34 2.40 3.40
N TYR A 83 0.07 2.47 4.70
CA TYR A 83 1.03 2.98 5.68
C TYR A 83 2.27 2.08 5.73
N THR A 84 2.10 0.76 5.86
CA THR A 84 3.20 -0.21 5.82
C THR A 84 3.96 -0.13 4.51
N LEU A 85 3.26 -0.04 3.37
CA LEU A 85 3.91 0.15 2.07
C LEU A 85 4.68 1.46 2.01
N HIS A 86 4.13 2.54 2.54
CA HIS A 86 4.77 3.85 2.65
C HIS A 86 6.04 3.79 3.49
N TYR A 87 5.99 3.16 4.66
CA TYR A 87 7.14 2.93 5.52
C TYR A 87 8.19 2.01 4.87
N CYS A 88 7.73 0.97 4.17
CA CYS A 88 8.58 0.15 3.33
C CYS A 88 9.10 0.90 2.10
N LEU A 89 8.63 2.12 1.76
CA LEU A 89 9.20 2.87 0.65
C LEU A 89 10.69 3.18 0.89
N ASP A 90 11.09 3.29 2.15
CA ASP A 90 12.48 3.45 2.57
C ASP A 90 13.29 2.15 2.50
N ASN A 91 12.62 0.99 2.37
CA ASN A 91 13.21 -0.34 2.29
C ASN A 91 12.79 -1.08 1.01
N LEU A 92 13.64 -1.02 -0.03
CA LEU A 92 13.44 -1.56 -1.39
C LEU A 92 12.92 -3.02 -1.53
N ARG A 93 12.87 -3.83 -0.45
CA ARG A 93 12.47 -5.25 -0.50
C ARG A 93 11.00 -5.48 -0.86
N CYS A 94 10.08 -4.68 -0.34
CA CYS A 94 8.63 -4.87 -0.58
C CYS A 94 8.22 -4.55 -2.03
N TYR A 95 8.91 -3.60 -2.65
CA TYR A 95 8.68 -3.21 -4.04
C TYR A 95 8.99 -4.32 -5.03
N ILE A 96 9.98 -5.16 -4.75
CA ILE A 96 10.38 -6.22 -5.68
C ILE A 96 9.21 -7.18 -5.91
N HIS A 97 8.49 -7.54 -4.85
CA HIS A 97 7.33 -8.42 -4.96
C HIS A 97 6.16 -7.76 -5.69
N ILE A 98 5.82 -6.51 -5.36
CA ILE A 98 4.70 -5.80 -6.00
C ILE A 98 5.01 -5.51 -7.47
N LEU A 99 6.23 -5.05 -7.78
CA LEU A 99 6.67 -4.82 -9.14
C LEU A 99 6.70 -6.12 -9.93
N TYR A 100 7.18 -7.21 -9.33
CA TYR A 100 7.16 -8.53 -9.97
C TYR A 100 5.73 -8.96 -10.33
N LEU A 101 4.78 -8.81 -9.40
CA LEU A 101 3.36 -9.12 -9.66
C LEU A 101 2.78 -8.24 -10.77
N TRP A 102 3.07 -6.94 -10.74
CA TRP A 102 2.65 -6.01 -11.80
C TRP A 102 3.21 -6.44 -13.16
N MET A 103 4.51 -6.72 -13.23
CA MET A 103 5.18 -7.18 -14.45
C MET A 103 4.58 -8.50 -14.97
N ILE A 104 4.27 -9.46 -14.10
CA ILE A 104 3.62 -10.71 -14.52
C ILE A 104 2.20 -10.45 -15.03
N ALA A 105 1.43 -9.63 -14.33
CA ALA A 105 0.05 -9.32 -14.67
C ALA A 105 -0.10 -8.61 -16.03
N HIS A 106 0.79 -7.65 -16.29
CA HIS A 106 0.69 -6.74 -17.42
C HIS A 106 1.56 -7.15 -18.61
N CYS A 107 2.76 -7.69 -18.37
CA CYS A 107 3.72 -8.00 -19.44
C CYS A 107 3.82 -9.51 -19.75
N CYS A 108 3.27 -10.40 -18.90
CA CYS A 108 3.26 -11.84 -19.14
C CYS A 108 1.83 -12.41 -19.25
N PRO A 109 1.01 -11.94 -20.20
CA PRO A 109 -0.37 -12.39 -20.34
C PRO A 109 -0.47 -13.91 -20.52
N GLY A 110 -1.17 -14.60 -19.61
CA GLY A 110 -1.39 -16.05 -19.66
C GLY A 110 -0.59 -16.88 -18.64
N LYS A 111 0.32 -16.25 -17.88
CA LYS A 111 0.99 -16.92 -16.75
C LYS A 111 0.16 -16.96 -15.47
N CYS A 112 -0.88 -16.14 -15.39
CA CYS A 112 -1.87 -16.19 -14.31
C CYS A 112 -2.92 -17.27 -14.63
N LYS A 113 -3.07 -18.26 -13.75
CA LYS A 113 -3.98 -19.41 -13.92
C LYS A 113 -5.33 -19.17 -13.28
N ILE A 114 -5.34 -18.65 -12.05
CA ILE A 114 -6.54 -18.42 -11.25
C ILE A 114 -7.21 -17.10 -11.66
N GLY A 115 -6.51 -16.30 -12.46
CA GLY A 115 -6.99 -15.02 -12.98
C GLY A 115 -6.43 -13.84 -12.21
N CYS A 116 -6.17 -13.98 -10.91
CA CYS A 116 -5.58 -12.95 -10.06
C CYS A 116 -4.07 -13.20 -9.81
N PRO A 117 -3.16 -12.29 -10.22
CA PRO A 117 -1.72 -12.42 -10.00
C PRO A 117 -1.33 -12.56 -8.53
N ILE A 118 -2.07 -11.92 -7.61
CA ILE A 118 -1.80 -12.00 -6.17
C ILE A 118 -2.06 -13.42 -5.65
N GLU A 119 -3.18 -14.01 -6.06
CA GLU A 119 -3.54 -15.37 -5.68
C GLU A 119 -2.62 -16.38 -6.34
N ASP A 120 -2.34 -16.23 -7.62
CA ASP A 120 -1.42 -17.12 -8.33
C ASP A 120 -0.01 -17.09 -7.72
N TYR A 121 0.44 -15.94 -7.22
CA TYR A 121 1.70 -15.85 -6.48
C TYR A 121 1.64 -16.54 -5.13
N LYS A 122 0.57 -16.28 -4.36
CA LYS A 122 0.35 -16.90 -3.04
C LYS A 122 0.31 -18.43 -3.13
N TRP A 123 -0.30 -18.97 -4.18
CA TRP A 123 -0.42 -20.41 -4.42
C TRP A 123 0.76 -21.02 -5.17
N GLY A 124 1.84 -20.27 -5.41
CA GLY A 124 3.01 -20.74 -6.16
C GLY A 124 2.70 -21.12 -7.61
N CYS A 125 1.58 -20.63 -8.15
CA CYS A 125 1.17 -20.85 -9.53
C CYS A 125 1.95 -19.97 -10.52
N ILE A 126 2.56 -18.88 -10.04
CA ILE A 126 3.53 -18.09 -10.81
C ILE A 126 4.92 -18.70 -10.62
N LYS A 127 5.48 -19.25 -11.72
CA LYS A 127 6.87 -19.69 -11.72
C LYS A 127 7.81 -18.49 -11.66
N THR A 128 8.74 -18.51 -10.72
CA THR A 128 9.84 -17.54 -10.67
C THR A 128 10.63 -17.60 -11.97
N MET A 129 10.76 -16.45 -12.62
CA MET A 129 11.55 -16.32 -13.83
C MET A 129 13.00 -15.98 -13.50
N ILE A 130 13.93 -16.60 -14.20
CA ILE A 130 15.34 -16.24 -14.11
C ILE A 130 15.64 -15.00 -14.96
N GLY A 131 16.74 -14.30 -14.67
CA GLY A 131 17.04 -13.01 -15.30
C GLY A 131 17.07 -13.03 -16.84
N GLN A 132 17.53 -14.13 -17.45
CA GLN A 132 17.57 -14.28 -18.91
C GLN A 132 16.16 -14.35 -19.52
N GLU A 133 15.22 -15.04 -18.88
CA GLU A 133 13.83 -15.12 -19.33
C GLU A 133 13.16 -13.74 -19.26
N TRP A 134 13.47 -12.95 -18.22
CA TRP A 134 12.99 -11.58 -18.09
C TRP A 134 13.53 -10.68 -19.19
N ILE A 135 14.83 -10.76 -19.50
CA ILE A 135 15.43 -9.98 -20.57
C ILE A 135 14.75 -10.30 -21.90
N HIS A 136 14.56 -11.59 -22.21
CA HIS A 136 13.92 -12.00 -23.45
C HIS A 136 12.48 -11.47 -23.55
N HIS A 137 11.67 -11.64 -22.51
CA HIS A 137 10.31 -11.10 -22.51
C HIS A 137 10.29 -9.57 -22.60
N LEU A 138 11.14 -8.86 -21.87
CA LEU A 138 11.18 -7.40 -21.91
C LEU A 138 11.59 -6.85 -23.28
N MET A 139 12.43 -7.58 -24.02
CA MET A 139 12.79 -7.21 -25.40
C MET A 139 11.64 -7.42 -26.39
N GLU A 140 10.73 -8.36 -26.11
CA GLU A 140 9.54 -8.63 -26.93
C GLU A 140 8.34 -7.75 -26.56
N VAL A 141 8.34 -7.19 -25.35
CA VAL A 141 7.27 -6.31 -24.87
C VAL A 141 7.22 -5.04 -25.72
N SER A 142 6.09 -4.86 -26.40
CA SER A 142 5.68 -3.62 -27.06
C SER A 142 4.37 -3.12 -26.46
N GLU A 143 3.98 -1.88 -26.76
CA GLU A 143 2.75 -1.26 -26.26
C GLU A 143 1.50 -2.14 -26.49
N GLY A 144 1.41 -2.81 -27.65
CA GLY A 144 0.30 -3.70 -27.99
C GLY A 144 0.29 -5.05 -27.26
N THR A 145 1.41 -5.44 -26.65
CA THR A 145 1.52 -6.71 -25.88
C THR A 145 1.25 -6.51 -24.39
N ILE A 146 1.37 -5.27 -23.89
CA ILE A 146 1.08 -4.95 -22.49
C ILE A 146 -0.42 -4.97 -22.28
N ARG A 147 -0.89 -5.84 -21.39
CA ARG A 147 -2.28 -5.83 -20.93
C ARG A 147 -2.44 -4.80 -19.83
N TRP A 148 -2.71 -3.56 -20.19
CA TRP A 148 -3.04 -2.49 -19.22
C TRP A 148 -4.28 -2.81 -18.38
N TYR A 149 -5.19 -3.62 -18.93
CA TYR A 149 -6.42 -4.06 -18.29
C TYR A 149 -6.38 -5.57 -18.03
N PRO A 150 -5.95 -6.00 -16.85
CA PRO A 150 -5.93 -7.42 -16.56
C PRO A 150 -7.35 -7.92 -16.27
N LYS A 151 -7.70 -9.09 -16.81
CA LYS A 151 -9.08 -9.63 -16.81
C LYS A 151 -9.70 -9.80 -15.42
N TRP A 152 -8.89 -9.95 -14.37
CA TRP A 152 -9.40 -10.08 -13.00
C TRP A 152 -9.91 -8.77 -12.40
N ASN A 153 -9.60 -7.63 -13.02
CA ASN A 153 -9.99 -6.31 -12.53
C ASN A 153 -11.07 -5.66 -13.40
N GLU A 154 -11.91 -6.47 -14.06
CA GLU A 154 -13.12 -5.97 -14.72
C GLU A 154 -14.12 -5.54 -13.65
N ARG A 155 -14.42 -4.23 -13.61
CA ARG A 155 -15.39 -3.64 -12.68
C ARG A 155 -16.37 -2.79 -13.46
N GLU A 156 -17.65 -2.83 -13.08
CA GLU A 156 -18.68 -1.97 -13.68
C GLU A 156 -18.74 -0.60 -13.00
N THR A 157 -18.34 -0.55 -11.72
CA THR A 157 -18.39 0.65 -10.88
C THR A 157 -17.07 0.87 -10.16
N PHE A 158 -16.80 2.12 -9.82
CA PHE A 158 -15.63 2.50 -9.04
C PHE A 158 -16.00 3.57 -8.01
N ILE A 159 -15.19 3.68 -6.96
CA ILE A 159 -15.31 4.78 -6.01
C ILE A 159 -14.77 6.03 -6.70
N ALA A 160 -15.59 7.05 -6.90
CA ALA A 160 -15.20 8.25 -7.64
C ALA A 160 -14.62 9.34 -6.73
N SER A 161 -15.23 9.53 -5.56
CA SER A 161 -14.91 10.65 -4.66
C SER A 161 -15.39 10.35 -3.24
N CYS A 162 -14.99 11.19 -2.29
CA CYS A 162 -15.59 11.26 -0.96
C CYS A 162 -16.07 12.69 -0.70
N ARG A 163 -17.38 12.89 -0.56
CA ARG A 163 -18.02 14.21 -0.44
C ARG A 163 -17.56 15.16 -1.56
N LYS A 164 -16.89 16.27 -1.19
CA LYS A 164 -16.35 17.29 -2.12
C LYS A 164 -14.86 17.08 -2.43
N SER A 165 -14.27 15.99 -1.95
CA SER A 165 -12.87 15.65 -2.14
C SER A 165 -12.72 14.60 -3.25
N PRO A 166 -11.81 14.82 -4.21
CA PRO A 166 -11.47 13.79 -5.19
C PRO A 166 -10.64 12.65 -4.58
N ASN A 167 -10.09 12.83 -3.38
CA ASN A 167 -9.38 11.78 -2.64
C ASN A 167 -10.34 11.10 -1.67
N VAL A 168 -10.18 9.78 -1.54
CA VAL A 168 -10.91 8.97 -0.57
C VAL A 168 -10.03 8.79 0.66
N PRO A 169 -10.43 9.32 1.83
CA PRO A 169 -9.70 9.08 3.06
C PRO A 169 -9.84 7.61 3.48
N LEU A 170 -8.75 7.07 4.02
CA LEU A 170 -8.67 5.75 4.62
C LEU A 170 -8.12 5.94 6.03
N MET A 171 -8.81 5.38 7.02
CA MET A 171 -8.43 5.47 8.42
C MET A 171 -7.99 4.07 8.87
N GLY A 172 -6.75 3.96 9.32
CA GLY A 172 -6.12 2.73 9.80
C GLY A 172 -5.73 2.83 11.26
N THR A 173 -5.11 1.78 11.78
CA THR A 173 -4.61 1.74 13.16
C THR A 173 -3.38 2.62 13.36
N GLN A 174 -2.58 2.84 12.31
CA GLN A 174 -1.35 3.61 12.36
C GLN A 174 -1.53 5.10 11.98
N GLY A 175 -2.75 5.50 11.63
CA GLY A 175 -3.07 6.86 11.20
C GLY A 175 -3.98 6.89 9.99
N CYS A 176 -3.93 7.99 9.25
CA CYS A 176 -4.80 8.21 8.12
C CYS A 176 -4.01 8.35 6.82
N SER A 177 -4.52 7.68 5.79
CA SER A 177 -4.01 7.75 4.43
C SER A 177 -5.12 8.20 3.48
N ASN A 178 -4.78 8.43 2.22
CA ASN A 178 -5.77 8.57 1.18
C ASN A 178 -5.28 7.96 -0.13
N TYR A 179 -6.23 7.66 -1.01
CA TYR A 179 -5.92 7.40 -2.41
C TYR A 179 -6.78 8.26 -3.31
N ASN A 180 -6.28 8.50 -4.51
CA ASN A 180 -7.00 9.21 -5.54
C ASN A 180 -7.53 8.20 -6.57
N PRO A 181 -8.85 7.96 -6.64
CA PRO A 181 -9.39 6.95 -7.54
C PRO A 181 -9.18 7.28 -9.02
N ILE A 182 -9.14 8.57 -9.40
CA ILE A 182 -8.88 8.99 -10.78
C ILE A 182 -7.46 8.62 -11.19
N LEU A 183 -6.47 8.84 -10.33
CA LEU A 183 -5.09 8.40 -10.58
C LEU A 183 -4.99 6.87 -10.68
N THR A 184 -5.72 6.14 -9.83
CA THR A 184 -5.79 4.67 -9.90
C THR A 184 -6.39 4.20 -11.23
N LEU A 185 -7.42 4.86 -11.75
CA LEU A 185 -7.96 4.56 -13.08
C LEU A 185 -6.93 4.80 -14.19
N ARG A 186 -6.16 5.90 -14.12
CA ARG A 186 -5.05 6.14 -15.06
C ARG A 186 -4.06 5.00 -15.11
N GLN A 187 -3.62 4.53 -13.94
CA GLN A 187 -2.64 3.46 -13.82
C GLN A 187 -3.17 2.13 -14.38
N ASN A 188 -4.50 1.95 -14.35
CA ASN A 188 -5.19 0.84 -14.97
C ASN A 188 -5.51 1.09 -16.46
N GLY A 189 -4.91 2.10 -17.10
CA GLY A 189 -5.01 2.35 -18.53
C GLY A 189 -6.18 3.20 -18.99
N TYR A 190 -7.12 3.56 -18.11
CA TYR A 190 -8.28 4.37 -18.48
C TYR A 190 -7.86 5.78 -18.93
N LEU A 191 -8.47 6.25 -20.01
CA LEU A 191 -8.20 7.58 -20.56
C LEU A 191 -8.53 8.65 -19.54
N ILE A 192 -7.55 9.52 -19.26
CA ILE A 192 -7.78 10.73 -18.49
C ILE A 192 -7.88 11.89 -19.48
N MET A 193 -9.04 12.54 -19.53
CA MET A 193 -9.31 13.66 -20.43
C MET A 193 -8.54 14.94 -20.06
N THR A 194 -8.16 15.10 -18.79
CA THR A 194 -7.47 16.31 -18.30
C THR A 194 -6.31 15.95 -17.35
N PRO A 195 -5.11 16.54 -17.51
CA PRO A 195 -3.97 16.27 -16.64
C PRO A 195 -4.31 16.39 -15.15
N PRO A 196 -3.75 15.52 -14.28
CA PRO A 196 -4.00 15.62 -12.84
C PRO A 196 -3.52 16.96 -12.29
N THR A 197 -4.38 17.69 -11.60
CA THR A 197 -3.99 18.90 -10.87
C THR A 197 -3.09 18.54 -9.68
N LYS A 198 -2.23 19.47 -9.24
CA LYS A 198 -1.30 19.26 -8.11
C LYS A 198 -2.00 18.75 -6.84
N ARG A 199 -3.26 19.15 -6.62
CA ARG A 199 -4.13 18.70 -5.53
C ARG A 199 -4.47 17.21 -5.59
N LEU A 200 -4.54 16.62 -6.79
CA LEU A 200 -4.80 15.18 -6.98
C LEU A 200 -3.57 14.32 -6.69
N THR A 201 -2.37 14.89 -6.79
CA THR A 201 -1.10 14.18 -6.64
C THR A 201 -0.48 14.27 -5.24
N THR A 202 -1.05 15.05 -4.33
CA THR A 202 -0.54 15.19 -2.96
C THR A 202 -1.18 14.11 -2.07
N PRO A 203 -0.41 13.11 -1.60
CA PRO A 203 -0.90 12.16 -0.60
C PRO A 203 -1.17 12.91 0.70
N LEU A 204 -2.27 12.59 1.39
CA LEU A 204 -2.38 12.96 2.80
C LEU A 204 -1.90 11.76 3.60
N LEU A 205 -0.81 11.93 4.33
CA LEU A 205 -0.39 11.01 5.38
C LEU A 205 -0.47 11.80 6.68
N TYR A 206 -1.36 11.38 7.58
CA TYR A 206 -1.43 11.92 8.93
C TYR A 206 -0.96 10.84 9.90
N GLU A 207 0.16 11.11 10.55
CA GLU A 207 0.70 10.31 11.66
C GLU A 207 -0.02 10.75 12.95
N GLY A 208 -0.33 9.79 13.82
CA GLY A 208 -1.39 9.84 14.84
C GLY A 208 -1.32 10.90 15.96
N ASP A 209 -0.53 11.97 15.82
CA ASP A 209 -0.30 12.96 16.88
C ASP A 209 -0.89 14.36 16.60
N GLN A 210 -1.59 14.52 15.47
CA GLN A 210 -2.27 15.79 15.13
C GLN A 210 -3.78 15.60 15.15
N SER A 211 -4.46 16.47 15.90
CA SER A 211 -5.92 16.51 15.99
C SER A 211 -6.54 16.75 14.61
N VAL A 212 -6.97 15.68 13.95
CA VAL A 212 -7.75 15.77 12.72
C VAL A 212 -9.22 15.96 13.09
N ASP A 213 -9.89 16.89 12.43
CA ASP A 213 -11.35 17.07 12.52
C ASP A 213 -12.05 15.75 12.17
N GLN A 214 -12.47 15.01 13.21
CA GLN A 214 -13.11 13.70 13.11
C GLN A 214 -14.37 13.73 12.20
N GLU A 215 -15.06 14.88 12.11
CA GLU A 215 -16.24 15.06 11.25
C GLU A 215 -15.93 15.11 9.73
N ALA A 216 -14.70 15.47 9.34
CA ALA A 216 -14.29 15.55 7.94
C ALA A 216 -13.93 14.17 7.35
N MET A 217 -13.69 13.16 8.21
CA MET A 217 -13.14 11.86 7.82
C MET A 217 -14.13 10.69 7.87
N GLU A 218 -15.35 10.92 8.35
CA GLU A 218 -16.44 9.93 8.32
C GLU A 218 -16.71 9.43 6.88
N PRO A 219 -16.45 8.15 6.54
CA PRO A 219 -16.60 7.57 5.19
C PRO A 219 -18.06 7.50 4.70
N ARG A 220 -19.03 8.02 5.45
CA ARG A 220 -20.47 7.80 5.24
C ARG A 220 -21.04 8.37 3.93
N GLN A 221 -20.23 9.01 3.09
CA GLN A 221 -20.64 9.54 1.79
C GLN A 221 -19.58 9.29 0.71
N ILE A 222 -19.29 8.01 0.46
CA ILE A 222 -18.55 7.57 -0.72
C ILE A 222 -19.46 7.63 -1.94
N GLU A 223 -19.04 8.36 -2.98
CA GLU A 223 -19.74 8.40 -4.25
C GLU A 223 -19.21 7.29 -5.17
N ARG A 224 -20.11 6.44 -5.67
CA ARG A 224 -19.78 5.41 -6.67
C ARG A 224 -20.42 5.78 -7.98
N ASN A 225 -19.60 5.82 -9.03
CA ASN A 225 -20.05 6.10 -10.37
C ASN A 225 -19.83 4.87 -11.26
N GLY A 226 -20.60 4.77 -12.34
CA GLY A 226 -20.21 3.91 -13.47
C GLY A 226 -18.86 4.36 -14.00
N LEU A 227 -18.11 3.45 -14.63
CA LEU A 227 -16.83 3.82 -15.25
C LEU A 227 -17.04 5.00 -16.22
N PRO A 228 -16.39 6.17 -16.01
CA PRO A 228 -16.68 7.37 -16.78
C PRO A 228 -15.91 7.40 -18.10
N PHE A 229 -15.02 6.43 -18.31
CA PHE A 229 -14.06 6.41 -19.39
C PHE A 229 -14.18 5.11 -20.17
N GLU A 230 -14.22 5.24 -21.49
CA GLU A 230 -14.10 4.10 -22.37
C GLU A 230 -12.70 3.48 -22.22
N ARG A 231 -12.66 2.15 -22.21
CA ARG A 231 -11.39 1.42 -22.29
C ARG A 231 -10.79 1.70 -23.65
N ILE A 232 -9.47 1.90 -23.67
CA ILE A 232 -8.73 1.91 -24.94
C ILE A 232 -8.91 0.52 -25.56
N GLN A 233 -9.63 0.43 -26.69
CA GLN A 233 -9.81 -0.82 -27.41
C GLN A 233 -8.46 -1.30 -27.93
N GLN A 234 -8.06 -2.49 -27.51
CA GLN A 234 -6.86 -3.17 -27.98
C GLN A 234 -7.16 -3.90 -29.30
N ASP A 235 -7.70 -3.19 -30.29
CA ASP A 235 -7.90 -3.77 -31.61
C ASP A 235 -6.57 -3.70 -32.37
N GLY A 236 -6.10 -4.84 -32.85
CA GLY A 236 -4.87 -4.98 -33.65
C GLY A 236 -4.91 -4.30 -35.03
N LYS A 237 -5.76 -3.29 -35.22
CA LYS A 237 -5.75 -2.44 -36.41
C LYS A 237 -5.06 -1.13 -36.09
N THR A 238 -3.88 -1.01 -36.68
CA THR A 238 -3.00 0.15 -36.75
C THR A 238 -3.77 1.43 -37.07
N GLY A 239 -4.23 2.13 -36.03
CA GLY A 239 -4.39 3.57 -36.08
C GLY A 239 -3.01 4.17 -35.88
N SER A 240 -2.39 4.68 -36.94
CA SER A 240 -1.13 5.41 -36.83
C SER A 240 -1.34 6.66 -35.97
N MET A 241 -0.90 6.60 -34.70
CA MET A 241 -0.54 7.83 -33.99
C MET A 241 0.65 8.48 -34.71
N PRO A 242 0.77 9.82 -34.68
CA PRO A 242 1.90 10.49 -35.30
C PRO A 242 3.19 9.92 -34.72
N GLU A 243 4.15 9.58 -35.58
CA GLU A 243 5.50 9.22 -35.15
C GLU A 243 6.05 10.35 -34.29
N THR A 244 5.99 10.19 -32.97
CA THR A 244 6.78 11.01 -32.06
C THR A 244 8.21 10.50 -32.13
N PRO A 245 9.19 11.35 -32.45
CA PRO A 245 10.59 10.92 -32.48
C PRO A 245 10.99 10.34 -31.11
N ASP A 246 11.85 9.32 -31.13
CA ASP A 246 12.36 8.62 -29.95
C ASP A 246 12.63 9.60 -28.80
N PRO A 247 12.00 9.45 -27.61
CA PRO A 247 12.07 10.50 -26.61
C PRO A 247 13.51 10.65 -26.07
N PRO A 248 14.04 11.88 -25.94
CA PRO A 248 15.32 12.17 -25.30
C PRO A 248 15.39 11.82 -23.80
N ILE A 249 14.32 11.22 -23.27
CA ILE A 249 14.10 10.85 -21.87
C ILE A 249 15.17 9.91 -21.33
N VAL A 250 15.68 8.95 -22.12
CA VAL A 250 16.70 8.00 -21.62
C VAL A 250 17.99 8.74 -21.25
N ARG A 251 18.44 9.69 -22.09
CA ARG A 251 19.63 10.51 -21.79
C ARG A 251 19.41 11.44 -20.61
N GLU A 252 18.19 11.93 -20.44
CA GLU A 252 17.83 12.80 -19.32
C GLU A 252 17.80 12.03 -18.00
N LEU A 253 17.23 10.81 -18.00
CA LEU A 253 17.22 9.89 -16.87
C LEU A 253 18.64 9.42 -16.49
N GLU A 254 19.49 9.10 -17.47
CA GLU A 254 20.91 8.78 -17.22
C GLU A 254 21.65 9.94 -16.57
N LYS A 255 21.40 11.17 -17.03
CA LYS A 255 21.99 12.38 -16.46
C LYS A 255 21.51 12.62 -15.02
N MET A 256 20.21 12.40 -14.76
CA MET A 256 19.64 12.48 -13.42
C MET A 256 20.22 11.42 -12.48
N LEU A 257 20.33 10.17 -12.93
CA LEU A 257 20.89 9.07 -12.15
C LEU A 257 22.35 9.36 -11.77
N LYS A 258 23.16 9.84 -12.73
CA LYS A 258 24.56 10.22 -12.50
C LYS A 258 24.71 11.38 -11.50
N ASN A 259 23.76 12.32 -11.49
CA ASN A 259 23.70 13.41 -10.52
C ASN A 259 23.33 12.92 -9.11
N VAL A 260 22.36 12.01 -9.00
CA VAL A 260 21.97 11.39 -7.72
C VAL A 260 23.15 10.58 -7.14
N GLU A 261 23.86 9.82 -7.96
CA GLU A 261 25.04 9.06 -7.51
C GLU A 261 26.18 9.94 -7.03
N THR A 262 26.44 11.08 -7.70
CA THR A 262 27.46 12.03 -7.26
C THR A 262 27.07 12.71 -5.95
N LYS A 263 25.81 13.13 -5.79
CA LYS A 263 25.30 13.66 -4.52
C LYS A 263 25.42 12.64 -3.38
N ARG A 264 25.06 11.38 -3.62
CA ARG A 264 25.21 10.29 -2.64
C ARG A 264 26.67 10.07 -2.24
N LYS A 265 27.62 10.12 -3.18
CA LYS A 265 29.06 10.02 -2.89
C LYS A 265 29.56 11.18 -2.03
N VAL A 266 29.09 12.40 -2.29
CA VAL A 266 29.43 13.60 -1.49
C VAL A 266 28.89 13.47 -0.08
N LEU A 267 27.61 13.09 0.07
CA LEU A 267 26.99 12.85 1.39
C LEU A 267 27.72 11.77 2.18
N LYS A 268 28.08 10.64 1.53
CA LYS A 268 28.84 9.57 2.19
C LYS A 268 30.19 10.05 2.71
N ARG A 269 30.92 10.88 1.93
CA ARG A 269 32.18 11.49 2.39
C ARG A 269 31.96 12.46 3.55
N LYS A 270 30.94 13.30 3.49
CA LYS A 270 30.60 14.23 4.58
C LYS A 270 30.26 13.48 5.87
N LEU A 271 29.53 12.37 5.77
CA LEU A 271 29.18 11.53 6.91
C LEU A 271 30.42 10.86 7.51
N ILE A 272 31.31 10.30 6.68
CA ILE A 272 32.59 9.72 7.14
C ILE A 272 33.43 10.76 7.88
N ASN A 273 33.55 11.98 7.33
CA ASN A 273 34.31 13.05 7.97
C ASN A 273 33.67 13.50 9.28
N ALA A 274 32.34 13.61 9.35
CA ALA A 274 31.63 13.97 10.57
C ALA A 274 31.80 12.92 11.68
N ILE A 275 31.80 11.63 11.31
CA ILE A 275 32.06 10.52 12.24
C ILE A 275 33.51 10.56 12.74
N ALA A 276 34.48 10.82 11.86
CA ALA A 276 35.89 10.96 12.25
C ALA A 276 36.12 12.14 13.22
N LEU A 277 35.50 13.29 12.94
CA LEU A 277 35.53 14.46 13.82
C LEU A 277 34.89 14.16 15.20
N GLN A 278 33.80 13.40 15.25
CA GLN A 278 33.20 12.98 16.53
C GLN A 278 34.08 12.01 17.33
N GLY A 279 34.85 11.15 16.66
CA GLY A 279 35.83 10.27 17.30
C GLY A 279 37.00 11.02 17.93
N GLU A 280 37.56 12.01 17.22
CA GLU A 280 38.67 12.85 17.71
C GLU A 280 38.24 13.74 18.89
N THR A 281 36.98 14.20 18.91
CA THR A 281 36.46 15.04 20.01
C THR A 281 36.25 14.24 21.31
N GLN A 282 36.11 12.91 21.24
CA GLN A 282 35.98 12.05 22.42
C GLN A 282 37.33 11.62 23.02
N GLU A 283 38.43 11.62 22.25
CA GLU A 283 39.78 11.37 22.77
C GLU A 283 40.34 12.58 23.52
N VAL A 284 40.03 13.82 23.09
CA VAL A 284 40.48 15.05 23.76
C VAL A 284 39.79 15.32 25.11
N ILE A 285 38.70 14.61 25.43
CA ILE A 285 37.98 14.75 26.72
C ILE A 285 38.46 13.71 27.76
N LYS A 286 39.39 12.81 27.39
CA LYS A 286 39.92 11.75 28.27
C LYS A 286 41.39 11.93 28.71
N GLU A 287 42.04 13.02 28.35
CA GLU A 287 43.31 13.48 28.97
C GLU A 287 43.06 14.63 29.94
#